data_AF-A0A521M9P0-F1
#
_entry.id   AF-A0A521M9P0-F1
#
_cell.length_a   1.000
_cell.length_b   1.000
_cell.length_c   1.000
_cell.angle_alpha   90.00
_cell.angle_beta   90.00
_cell.angle_gamma   90.00
#
_symmetry.space_group_name_H-M   'P 1'
#
loop_
_entity.id
_entity.type
_entity.pdbx_description
1 polymer ?
#
loop_
_entity_poly.entity_id
_entity_poly.type
_entity_poly.pdbx_seq_one_letter_code
_entity_poly.pdbx_strand_id
1 'polypeptide(L)'
;MSARSFHRLSLCTAMFAVGVSLGACSGKGPAEAYTGPGWYLEKSYLIVAGGPKVFGGPFTYDKCEEERLKLGPNVSPEMLCVNHPGKPKKYGLY
;
A
#
# COMPACT_ATOMS: atom_id res chain seq x y z
N MET A 1 34.02 -29.08 -14.52
CA MET A 1 33.28 -27.80 -14.70
C MET A 1 33.87 -26.78 -13.73
N SER A 2 34.32 -25.61 -14.23
CA SER A 2 35.17 -24.67 -13.47
C SER A 2 34.40 -23.86 -12.42
N ALA A 3 34.86 -23.89 -11.16
CA ALA A 3 34.25 -23.20 -10.01
C ALA A 3 34.07 -21.68 -10.19
N ARG A 4 34.80 -21.08 -11.13
CA ARG A 4 34.73 -19.65 -11.48
C ARG A 4 33.45 -19.25 -12.22
N SER A 5 32.76 -20.20 -12.85
CA SER A 5 31.51 -19.95 -13.59
C SER A 5 30.33 -19.74 -12.64
N PHE A 6 30.28 -20.46 -11.52
CA PHE A 6 29.20 -20.37 -10.54
C PHE A 6 29.20 -19.05 -9.76
N HIS A 7 30.38 -18.45 -9.51
CA HIS A 7 30.48 -17.15 -8.83
C HIS A 7 29.90 -15.99 -9.66
N ARG A 8 30.01 -16.04 -10.99
CA ARG A 8 29.49 -14.98 -11.87
C ARG A 8 27.96 -15.00 -11.95
N LEU A 9 27.35 -16.18 -11.90
CA LEU A 9 25.90 -16.34 -11.87
C LEU A 9 25.28 -15.86 -10.56
N SER A 10 25.96 -16.09 -9.43
CA SER A 10 25.49 -15.71 -8.09
C SER A 10 25.45 -14.18 -7.88
N LEU A 11 26.36 -13.43 -8.53
CA LEU A 11 26.40 -11.97 -8.48
C LEU A 11 25.27 -11.31 -9.27
N CYS A 12 24.88 -11.89 -10.42
CA CYS A 12 23.77 -11.39 -11.22
C CYS A 12 22.40 -11.64 -10.55
N THR A 13 22.21 -12.78 -9.89
CA THR A 13 20.96 -13.07 -9.17
C THR A 13 20.78 -12.19 -7.93
N ALA A 14 21.88 -11.80 -7.27
CA ALA A 14 21.82 -10.91 -6.10
C ALA A 14 21.38 -9.48 -6.46
N MET A 15 21.77 -8.94 -7.63
CA MET A 15 21.33 -7.60 -8.05
C MET A 15 19.84 -7.57 -8.46
N PHE A 16 19.32 -8.64 -9.06
CA PHE A 16 17.92 -8.69 -9.48
C PHE A 16 16.96 -8.82 -8.28
N ALA A 17 17.38 -9.49 -7.20
CA ALA A 17 16.60 -9.62 -5.98
C ALA A 17 16.39 -8.29 -5.25
N VAL A 18 17.36 -7.36 -5.30
CA VAL A 18 17.28 -6.05 -4.62
C VAL A 18 16.36 -5.08 -5.37
N GLY A 19 16.32 -5.15 -6.70
CA GLY A 19 15.48 -4.25 -7.52
C GLY A 19 13.98 -4.52 -7.38
N VAL A 20 13.56 -5.78 -7.26
CA VAL A 20 12.14 -6.16 -7.21
C VAL A 20 11.51 -5.87 -5.84
N SER A 21 12.28 -5.83 -4.76
CA SER A 21 11.77 -5.53 -3.41
C SER A 21 11.34 -4.06 -3.20
N LEU A 22 11.72 -3.13 -4.08
CA LEU A 22 11.41 -1.70 -3.91
C LEU A 22 10.02 -1.30 -4.44
N GLY A 23 9.38 -2.14 -5.28
CA GLY A 23 8.06 -1.85 -5.84
C GLY A 23 6.89 -2.09 -4.87
N ALA A 24 7.10 -2.86 -3.80
CA ALA A 24 6.08 -3.18 -2.81
C ALA A 24 5.80 -2.03 -1.81
N CYS A 25 6.56 -0.94 -1.86
CA CYS A 25 6.46 0.19 -0.93
C CYS A 25 5.67 1.39 -1.48
N SER A 26 5.20 1.32 -2.74
CA SER A 26 4.68 2.49 -3.47
C SER A 26 3.17 2.67 -3.30
N GLY A 27 2.79 3.36 -2.22
CA GLY A 27 1.46 3.94 -2.04
C GLY A 27 1.57 5.19 -1.17
N LYS A 28 0.74 6.22 -1.39
CA LYS A 28 0.74 7.40 -0.52
C LYS A 28 0.17 7.04 0.85
N GLY A 29 0.83 7.51 1.91
CA GLY A 29 0.30 7.39 3.26
C GLY A 29 -0.94 8.28 3.47
N PRO A 30 -1.64 8.16 4.61
CA PRO A 30 -2.88 8.87 4.86
C PRO A 30 -2.69 10.37 4.86
N ALA A 31 -1.63 10.84 5.51
CA ALA A 31 -1.29 12.26 5.56
C ALA A 31 -0.94 12.86 4.19
N GLU A 32 -0.45 12.04 3.26
CA GLU A 32 -0.02 12.45 1.91
C GLU A 32 -1.18 12.42 0.90
N ALA A 33 -2.13 11.52 1.10
CA ALA A 33 -3.33 11.39 0.26
C ALA A 33 -4.51 12.25 0.76
N TYR A 34 -4.42 12.79 1.99
CA TYR A 34 -5.44 13.63 2.56
C TYR A 34 -5.59 14.94 1.78
N THR A 35 -6.80 15.18 1.29
CA THR A 35 -7.20 16.38 0.54
C THR A 35 -8.36 17.11 1.21
N GLY A 36 -9.06 16.49 2.15
CA GLY A 36 -10.16 17.09 2.92
C GLY A 36 -10.83 16.08 3.86
N PRO A 37 -11.75 16.53 4.73
CA PRO A 37 -12.46 15.62 5.61
C PRO A 37 -13.39 14.69 4.82
N GLY A 38 -13.46 13.42 5.21
CA GLY A 38 -14.34 12.42 4.56
C GLY A 38 -13.88 10.98 4.72
N TRP A 39 -14.51 10.08 3.98
CA TRP A 39 -14.16 8.66 3.97
C TRP A 39 -13.09 8.36 2.93
N TYR A 40 -12.06 7.63 3.34
CA TYR A 40 -10.96 7.22 2.49
C TYR A 40 -10.90 5.70 2.42
N LEU A 41 -10.60 5.20 1.22
CA LEU A 41 -10.36 3.79 0.99
C LEU A 41 -8.89 3.50 1.31
N GLU A 42 -8.67 2.81 2.43
CA GLU A 42 -7.35 2.59 3.01
C GLU A 42 -7.05 1.11 3.21
N LYS A 43 -5.80 0.70 3.00
CA LYS A 43 -5.30 -0.61 3.43
C LYS A 43 -4.68 -0.47 4.82
N SER A 44 -5.13 -1.29 5.77
CA SER A 44 -4.79 -1.12 7.19
C SER A 44 -3.33 -1.46 7.54
N TYR A 45 -2.87 -0.91 8.67
CA TYR A 45 -1.55 -1.18 9.28
C TYR A 45 -1.22 -2.67 9.45
N LEU A 46 -2.24 -3.49 9.71
CA LEU A 46 -2.05 -4.93 9.96
C LEU A 46 -1.51 -5.65 8.73
N ILE A 47 -1.74 -5.09 7.54
CA ILE A 47 -1.45 -5.73 6.25
C ILE A 47 -0.27 -5.05 5.54
N VAL A 48 0.08 -3.80 5.88
CA VAL A 48 1.13 -3.03 5.18
C VAL A 48 2.31 -2.69 6.07
N ALA A 49 3.48 -3.25 5.74
CA ALA A 49 4.76 -2.83 6.31
C ALA A 49 5.05 -1.38 5.88
N GLY A 50 4.99 -0.44 6.83
CA GLY A 50 5.24 0.99 6.58
C GLY A 50 4.02 1.92 6.74
N GLY A 51 2.87 1.38 7.15
CA GLY A 51 1.69 2.17 7.51
C GLY A 51 0.53 2.08 6.51
N PRO A 52 -0.62 2.70 6.82
CA PRO A 52 -1.83 2.57 6.04
C PRO A 52 -1.58 3.24 4.71
N LYS A 53 -2.13 2.67 3.66
CA LYS A 53 -2.00 3.22 2.33
C LYS A 53 -3.36 3.63 1.85
N VAL A 54 -3.45 4.83 1.29
CA VAL A 54 -4.72 5.37 0.80
C VAL A 54 -4.75 5.23 -0.71
N PHE A 55 -5.86 4.69 -1.18
CA PHE A 55 -6.08 4.37 -2.59
C PHE A 55 -7.12 5.29 -3.22
N GLY A 56 -7.98 5.93 -2.42
CA GLY A 56 -8.97 6.88 -2.91
C GLY A 56 -9.71 7.62 -1.80
N GLY A 57 -10.36 8.71 -2.17
CA GLY A 57 -11.14 9.60 -1.30
C GLY A 57 -10.79 11.07 -1.54
N PRO A 58 -11.48 12.01 -0.88
CA PRO A 58 -12.55 11.81 0.10
C PRO A 58 -13.86 11.39 -0.57
N PHE A 59 -14.56 10.46 0.05
CA PHE A 59 -15.84 9.92 -0.37
C PHE A 59 -16.90 10.08 0.73
N THR A 60 -18.15 9.78 0.38
CA THR A 60 -19.15 9.33 1.36
C THR A 60 -18.90 7.87 1.73
N TYR A 61 -19.47 7.41 2.83
CA TYR A 61 -19.32 6.01 3.26
C TYR A 61 -19.77 5.01 2.18
N ASP A 62 -20.98 5.21 1.64
CA ASP A 62 -21.56 4.33 0.63
C ASP A 62 -20.70 4.27 -0.63
N LYS A 63 -20.15 5.42 -1.04
CA LYS A 63 -19.27 5.48 -2.21
C LYS A 63 -17.95 4.78 -1.96
N CYS A 64 -17.40 4.89 -0.75
CA CYS A 64 -16.19 4.17 -0.38
C CYS A 64 -16.41 2.65 -0.41
N GLU A 65 -17.53 2.15 0.12
CA GLU A 65 -17.86 0.72 0.07
C GLU A 65 -18.09 0.24 -1.37
N GLU A 66 -18.73 1.04 -2.21
CA GLU A 66 -18.88 0.75 -3.65
C GLU A 66 -17.51 0.58 -4.33
N GLU A 67 -16.57 1.51 -4.09
CA GLU A 67 -15.21 1.40 -4.62
C GLU A 67 -14.44 0.21 -4.03
N ARG A 68 -14.65 -0.11 -2.74
CA ARG A 68 -14.07 -1.29 -2.08
C ARG A 68 -14.54 -2.58 -2.72
N LEU A 69 -15.82 -2.69 -3.06
CA LEU A 69 -16.39 -3.89 -3.68
C LEU A 69 -15.92 -4.07 -5.14
N LYS A 70 -15.65 -2.99 -5.87
CA LYS A 70 -15.10 -3.03 -7.24
C LYS A 70 -13.73 -3.69 -7.33
N LEU A 71 -12.94 -3.68 -6.25
CA LEU A 71 -11.63 -4.34 -6.18
C LEU A 71 -11.72 -5.87 -6.20
N GLY A 72 -12.93 -6.43 -6.08
CA GLY A 72 -13.18 -7.86 -6.16
C GLY A 72 -12.87 -8.61 -4.85
N PRO A 73 -13.22 -9.91 -4.79
CA PRO A 73 -13.28 -10.67 -3.54
C PRO A 73 -11.92 -10.91 -2.87
N ASN A 74 -10.82 -10.79 -3.61
CA ASN A 74 -9.48 -11.04 -3.08
C ASN A 74 -8.86 -9.78 -2.43
N VAL A 75 -9.14 -8.60 -2.98
CA VAL A 75 -8.51 -7.34 -2.53
C VAL A 75 -9.45 -6.57 -1.60
N SER A 76 -10.76 -6.62 -1.86
CA SER A 76 -11.79 -5.95 -1.05
C SER A 76 -11.71 -6.24 0.47
N PRO A 77 -11.39 -7.47 0.93
CA PRO A 77 -11.27 -7.76 2.37
C PRO A 77 -10.04 -7.14 3.04
N GLU A 78 -9.01 -6.80 2.26
CA GLU A 78 -7.79 -6.17 2.80
C GLU A 78 -7.93 -4.64 2.92
N MET A 79 -8.99 -4.09 2.35
CA MET A 79 -9.26 -2.66 2.26
C MET A 79 -10.35 -2.27 3.26
N LEU A 80 -10.24 -1.08 3.84
CA LEU A 80 -11.15 -0.52 4.82
C LEU A 80 -11.59 0.88 4.39
N CYS A 81 -12.85 1.20 4.63
CA CYS A 81 -13.34 2.56 4.57
C CYS A 81 -13.12 3.24 5.92
N VAL A 82 -12.22 4.21 5.96
CA VAL A 82 -11.79 4.89 7.18
C VAL A 82 -12.20 6.37 7.09
N ASN A 83 -12.89 6.86 8.12
CA ASN A 83 -13.28 8.26 8.20
C ASN A 83 -12.14 9.12 8.75
N HIS A 84 -11.74 10.14 8.00
CA HIS A 84 -10.78 11.16 8.41
C HIS A 84 -11.50 12.49 8.62
N PRO A 85 -11.90 12.84 9.86
CA PRO A 85 -12.54 14.12 10.15
C PRO A 85 -11.56 15.31 10.05
N GLY A 86 -10.26 15.04 10.06
CA GLY A 86 -9.19 16.02 9.93
C GLY A 86 -7.94 15.36 9.35
N LYS A 87 -6.90 16.16 9.07
CA LYS A 87 -5.69 15.66 8.45
C LYS A 87 -5.01 14.61 9.35
N PRO A 88 -4.85 13.36 8.91
CA PRO A 88 -4.16 12.33 9.68
C PRO A 88 -2.68 12.68 9.86
N LYS A 89 -2.08 12.19 10.96
CA LYS A 89 -0.65 12.34 11.22
C LYS A 89 0.15 11.42 10.30
N LYS A 90 1.47 11.61 10.29
CA LYS A 90 2.42 10.85 9.44
C LYS A 90 2.27 9.33 9.61
N TYR A 91 1.86 8.88 10.80
CA TYR A 91 1.55 7.49 11.13
C TYR A 91 0.05 7.30 11.44
N GLY A 92 -0.86 7.88 10.66
CA GLY A 92 -2.29 7.56 10.71
C GLY A 92 -3.10 8.47 11.62
N LEU A 93 -4.33 8.05 11.96
CA LEU A 93 -5.32 8.86 12.69
C LEU A 93 -4.95 9.15 14.16
N TYR A 94 -3.87 8.56 14.68
CA TYR A 94 -3.38 8.76 16.04
C TYR A 94 -1.94 9.25 16.07
#